data_AF-A0A1E7LM54-F1
#
_entry.id   AF-A0A1E7LM54-F1
#
_cell.length_a   1.000
_cell.length_b   1.000
_cell.length_c   1.000
_cell.angle_alpha   90.00
_cell.angle_beta   90.00
_cell.angle_gamma   90.00
#
_symmetry.space_group_name_H-M   'P 1'
#
loop_
_entity.id
_entity.type
_entity.pdbx_description
1 polymer ?
#
loop_
_entity_poly.entity_id
_entity_poly.type
_entity_poly.pdbx_seq_one_letter_code
_entity_poly.pdbx_strand_id
1 'polypeptide(L)'
;MYLVDIRLESAARLSPADVRGLLSRAALPGDGVEHIYVQPSPQSGPAPLPSGPAPLPSGPAPPRDAALCLDAVLFLSHLTLTESERAADALLERCTTRGLRLRRLSAVPLTLLVELLALEG
;
A
#
# COMPACT_ATOMS: atom_id res chain seq x y z
N MET A 1 -1.67 19.21 -4.72
CA MET A 1 -1.71 17.74 -4.84
C MET A 1 -0.95 17.11 -3.70
N TYR A 2 -1.55 16.09 -3.08
CA TYR A 2 -1.03 15.38 -1.93
C TYR A 2 -0.91 13.88 -2.25
N LEU A 3 0.14 13.25 -1.74
CA LEU A 3 0.30 11.81 -1.78
C LEU A 3 -0.09 11.23 -0.42
N VAL A 4 -0.85 10.16 -0.44
CA VAL A 4 -1.22 9.42 0.77
C VAL A 4 -0.75 7.99 0.63
N ASP A 5 0.17 7.59 1.50
CA ASP A 5 0.66 6.22 1.59
C ASP A 5 -0.31 5.37 2.39
N ILE A 6 -0.60 4.19 1.87
CA ILE A 6 -1.56 3.24 2.42
C ILE A 6 -0.91 1.86 2.43
N ARG A 7 -1.12 1.13 3.52
CA ARG A 7 -0.76 -0.28 3.62
C ARG A 7 -2.01 -1.14 3.67
N LEU A 8 -2.00 -2.21 2.90
CA LEU A 8 -2.96 -3.30 3.00
C LEU A 8 -2.39 -4.37 3.94
N GLU A 9 -3.13 -4.64 5.02
CA GLU A 9 -2.85 -5.65 6.05
C GLU A 9 -3.90 -6.78 5.98
N SER A 10 -4.31 -7.18 4.77
CA SER A 10 -5.31 -8.22 4.57
C SER A 10 -4.66 -9.61 4.46
N ALA A 11 -5.28 -10.61 5.09
CA ALA A 11 -4.92 -12.02 4.90
C ALA A 11 -5.37 -12.58 3.53
N ALA A 12 -6.21 -11.85 2.80
CA ALA A 12 -6.68 -12.26 1.48
C ALA A 12 -5.56 -12.15 0.43
N ARG A 13 -5.39 -13.19 -0.38
CA ARG A 13 -4.49 -13.17 -1.55
C ARG A 13 -5.08 -12.28 -2.63
N LEU A 14 -4.78 -10.99 -2.58
CA LEU A 14 -5.19 -10.00 -3.58
C LEU A 14 -4.01 -9.66 -4.48
N SER A 15 -4.27 -9.54 -5.77
CA SER A 15 -3.30 -8.95 -6.69
C SER A 15 -3.29 -7.42 -6.54
N PRO A 16 -2.19 -6.74 -6.92
CA PRO A 16 -2.16 -5.27 -6.98
C PRO A 16 -3.32 -4.68 -7.81
N ALA A 17 -3.73 -5.38 -8.88
CA ALA A 17 -4.85 -4.97 -9.72
C ALA A 17 -6.19 -5.04 -8.99
N ASP A 18 -6.41 -6.07 -8.15
CA ASP A 18 -7.64 -6.20 -7.35
C ASP A 18 -7.76 -5.08 -6.33
N VAL A 19 -6.66 -4.77 -5.63
CA VAL A 19 -6.61 -3.67 -4.65
C VAL A 19 -6.86 -2.35 -5.35
N ARG A 20 -6.20 -2.10 -6.47
CA ARG A 20 -6.43 -0.89 -7.28
C ARG A 20 -7.89 -0.79 -7.69
N GLY A 21 -8.49 -1.86 -8.20
CA GLY A 21 -9.91 -1.89 -8.58
C GLY A 21 -10.87 -1.70 -7.41
N LEU A 22 -10.52 -2.15 -6.20
CA LEU A 22 -11.30 -1.93 -4.99
C LEU A 22 -11.24 -0.46 -4.55
N LEU A 23 -10.05 0.13 -4.53
CA LEU A 23 -9.85 1.55 -4.21
C LEU A 23 -10.55 2.44 -5.24
N SER A 24 -10.41 2.16 -6.54
CA SER A 24 -11.09 2.90 -7.61
C SER A 24 -12.61 2.85 -7.48
N ARG A 25 -13.19 1.71 -7.09
CA ARG A 25 -14.65 1.58 -6.89
C ARG A 25 -15.14 2.17 -5.57
N ALA A 26 -14.25 2.42 -4.62
CA ALA A 26 -14.57 3.08 -3.36
C ALA A 26 -14.44 4.60 -3.47
N ALA A 27 -13.67 5.09 -4.45
CA ALA A 27 -13.53 6.51 -4.74
C ALA A 27 -14.85 7.10 -5.26
N LEU A 28 -15.25 8.22 -4.67
CA LEU A 28 -16.39 9.04 -5.06
C LEU A 28 -15.89 10.31 -5.77
N PRO A 29 -16.73 10.96 -6.60
CA PRO A 29 -16.37 12.20 -7.30
C PRO A 29 -15.89 13.34 -6.38
N GLY A 30 -16.25 13.32 -5.09
CA GLY A 30 -15.81 14.31 -4.10
C GLY A 30 -14.51 13.96 -3.36
N ASP A 31 -13.95 12.76 -3.54
CA ASP A 31 -12.73 12.34 -2.83
C ASP A 31 -11.45 12.93 -3.44
N GLY A 32 -11.51 13.53 -4.64
CA GLY A 32 -10.36 14.15 -5.28
C GLY A 32 -9.25 13.17 -5.71
N VAL A 33 -9.54 11.88 -5.86
CA VAL A 33 -8.58 10.85 -6.28
C VAL A 33 -8.28 10.98 -7.78
N GLU A 34 -7.04 11.31 -8.12
CA GLU A 34 -6.59 11.40 -9.52
C GLU A 34 -5.86 10.11 -9.96
N HIS A 35 -4.97 9.60 -9.12
CA HIS A 35 -4.17 8.42 -9.43
C HIS A 35 -4.05 7.47 -8.25
N ILE A 36 -3.96 6.17 -8.56
CA ILE A 36 -3.80 5.08 -7.61
C ILE A 36 -2.70 4.17 -8.13
N TYR A 37 -1.63 4.05 -7.35
CA TYR A 37 -0.54 3.11 -7.59
C TYR A 37 -0.53 2.07 -6.47
N VAL A 38 -0.28 0.81 -6.83
CA VAL A 38 -0.21 -0.31 -5.88
C VAL A 38 1.01 -1.13 -6.22
N GLN A 39 1.83 -1.42 -5.22
CA GLN A 39 3.03 -2.22 -5.35
C GLN A 39 3.11 -3.29 -4.26
N PRO A 40 3.73 -4.45 -4.53
CA PRO A 40 4.11 -5.38 -3.49
C PRO A 40 5.04 -4.71 -2.48
N SER A 41 4.66 -4.73 -1.21
CA SER A 41 5.61 -4.40 -0.14
C SER A 41 6.56 -5.59 0.00
N PRO A 42 7.89 -5.39 -0.04
CA PRO A 42 8.81 -6.43 0.39
C PRO A 42 8.48 -6.75 1.84
N GLN A 43 7.96 -7.95 2.10
CA GLN A 43 7.83 -8.42 3.47
C GLN A 43 9.23 -8.49 4.05
N SER A 44 9.52 -7.74 5.11
CA SER A 44 10.61 -8.09 6.02
C SER A 44 10.23 -9.37 6.77
N GLY A 45 10.09 -10.47 6.04
CA GLY A 45 10.31 -11.79 6.63
C GLY A 45 11.80 -11.86 6.97
N PRO A 46 12.19 -12.44 8.11
CA PRO A 46 13.60 -12.58 8.43
C PRO A 46 14.26 -13.30 7.25
N ALA A 47 15.26 -12.66 6.64
CA ALA A 47 16.18 -13.37 5.77
C ALA A 47 16.66 -14.60 6.57
N PRO A 48 16.49 -15.83 6.06
CA PRO A 48 17.06 -16.97 6.77
C PRO A 48 18.57 -16.75 6.74
N LEU A 49 19.13 -16.31 7.86
CA LEU A 49 20.56 -16.33 8.09
C LEU A 49 21.03 -17.75 7.78
N PRO A 50 22.02 -17.95 6.89
CA PRO A 50 22.57 -19.27 6.66
C PRO A 50 23.46 -19.63 7.86
N SER A 51 22.82 -20.09 8.94
CA SER A 51 23.51 -20.67 10.09
C SER A 51 23.59 -22.19 9.90
N GLY A 52 24.62 -22.65 9.16
CA GLY A 52 25.07 -24.05 9.22
C GLY A 52 25.32 -24.71 7.85
N PRO A 53 26.21 -25.72 7.79
CA PRO A 53 26.53 -26.43 6.56
C PRO A 53 25.36 -27.34 6.14
N ALA A 54 25.06 -27.32 4.85
CA ALA A 54 23.89 -27.91 4.21
C ALA A 54 23.71 -29.43 4.42
N PRO A 55 22.45 -29.91 4.51
CA PRO A 55 22.07 -31.21 4.00
C PRO A 55 21.04 -31.09 2.84
N LEU A 56 21.38 -31.74 1.73
CA LEU A 56 20.60 -32.25 0.57
C LEU A 56 19.14 -31.76 0.34
N PRO A 57 18.77 -31.37 -0.90
CA PRO A 57 17.40 -30.96 -1.20
C PRO A 57 16.52 -32.19 -1.45
N SER A 58 15.62 -32.49 -0.51
CA SER A 58 14.52 -33.44 -0.73
C SER A 58 13.21 -32.78 -0.33
N GLY A 59 12.43 -32.39 -1.34
CA GLY A 59 11.02 -32.01 -1.22
C GLY A 59 10.71 -30.56 -1.64
N PRO A 60 9.59 -30.31 -2.34
CA PRO A 60 9.12 -28.96 -2.57
C PRO A 60 8.77 -28.33 -1.22
N ALA A 61 9.47 -27.25 -0.87
CA ALA A 61 9.16 -26.44 0.31
C ALA A 61 7.69 -25.98 0.25
N PRO A 62 6.99 -25.86 1.40
CA PRO A 62 5.56 -25.57 1.40
C PRO A 62 5.28 -24.24 0.70
N PRO A 63 4.12 -24.07 0.05
CA PRO A 63 3.74 -22.76 -0.46
C PRO A 63 3.61 -21.85 0.76
N ARG A 64 4.57 -20.94 0.94
CA ARG A 64 4.46 -19.92 1.99
C ARG A 64 3.16 -19.18 1.72
N ASP A 65 2.17 -19.37 2.59
CA ASP A 65 1.02 -18.48 2.80
C ASP A 65 1.53 -17.12 3.34
N ALA A 66 2.48 -16.52 2.63
CA ALA A 66 2.90 -15.17 2.86
C ALA A 66 1.73 -14.28 2.39
N ALA A 67 0.92 -13.82 3.35
CA ALA A 67 -0.10 -12.82 3.11
C ALA A 67 0.57 -11.58 2.50
N LEU A 68 0.50 -11.42 1.18
CA LEU A 68 1.18 -10.34 0.47
C LEU A 68 0.79 -8.99 1.09
N CYS A 69 1.74 -8.32 1.74
CA CYS A 69 1.57 -6.91 2.11
C CYS A 69 1.67 -6.10 0.82
N LEU A 70 0.68 -5.25 0.57
CA LEU A 70 0.66 -4.36 -0.57
C LEU A 70 0.70 -2.93 -0.04
N ASP A 71 1.59 -2.10 -0.60
CA ASP A 71 1.61 -0.67 -0.37
C ASP A 71 0.93 0.02 -1.54
N ALA A 72 0.13 1.05 -1.26
CA ALA A 72 -0.60 1.83 -2.24
C ALA A 72 -0.39 3.31 -1.99
N VAL A 73 -0.34 4.10 -3.07
CA VAL A 73 -0.22 5.55 -3.02
C VAL A 73 -1.42 6.16 -3.73
N LEU A 74 -2.14 7.04 -3.03
CA LEU A 74 -3.20 7.86 -3.61
C LEU A 74 -2.67 9.26 -3.93
N PHE A 75 -2.99 9.75 -5.12
CA PHE A 75 -2.77 11.14 -5.50
C PHE A 75 -4.09 11.89 -5.38
N LEU A 76 -4.12 12.88 -4.48
CA LEU A 76 -5.30 13.65 -4.12
C LEU A 76 -5.16 15.12 -4.51
N SER A 77 -6.19 15.69 -5.10
CA SER A 77 -6.20 17.04 -5.66
C SER A 77 -6.76 18.13 -4.72
N HIS A 78 -7.07 17.78 -3.47
CA HIS A 78 -7.58 18.74 -2.48
C HIS A 78 -6.62 19.90 -2.21
N LEU A 79 -7.19 20.98 -1.69
CA LEU A 79 -6.49 22.23 -1.40
C LEU A 79 -5.58 22.10 -0.17
N THR A 80 -5.95 21.25 0.80
CA THR A 80 -5.21 21.10 2.06
C THR A 80 -4.83 19.65 2.36
N LEU A 81 -3.83 19.50 3.22
CA LEU A 81 -3.40 18.20 3.75
C LEU A 81 -4.54 17.53 4.52
N THR A 82 -5.21 18.26 5.40
CA THR A 82 -6.30 17.74 6.23
C THR A 82 -7.49 17.25 5.40
N GLU A 83 -7.84 17.94 4.31
CA GLU A 83 -8.88 17.47 3.38
C GLU A 83 -8.46 16.17 2.68
N SER A 84 -7.20 16.11 2.24
CA SER A 84 -6.62 14.92 1.62
C SER A 84 -6.62 13.72 2.58
N GLU A 85 -6.19 13.92 3.83
CA GLU A 85 -6.22 12.88 4.86
C GLU A 85 -7.64 12.40 5.13
N ARG A 86 -8.59 13.32 5.32
CA ARG A 86 -9.99 12.97 5.57
C ARG A 86 -10.62 12.21 4.39
N ALA A 87 -10.33 12.63 3.16
CA ALA A 87 -10.81 11.95 1.96
C ALA A 87 -10.23 10.53 1.85
N ALA A 88 -8.93 10.37 2.14
CA ALA A 88 -8.30 9.06 2.19
C ALA A 88 -8.92 8.18 3.26
N ASP A 89 -9.08 8.68 4.49
CA ASP A 89 -9.65 7.91 5.60
C ASP A 89 -11.10 7.47 5.28
N ALA A 90 -11.93 8.36 4.71
CA ALA A 90 -13.28 8.02 4.26
C ALA A 90 -13.31 6.95 3.15
N LEU A 91 -12.35 7.00 2.21
CA LEU A 91 -12.19 5.98 1.17
C LEU A 91 -11.77 4.64 1.79
N LEU A 92 -10.86 4.65 2.75
CA LEU A 92 -10.41 3.46 3.47
C LEU A 92 -11.52 2.81 4.28
N GLU A 93 -12.37 3.59 4.95
CA GLU A 93 -13.55 3.09 5.66
C GLU A 93 -14.49 2.33 4.72
N ARG A 94 -14.76 2.88 3.53
CA ARG A 94 -15.59 2.22 2.50
C ARG A 94 -14.98 0.91 2.01
N CYS A 95 -13.66 0.82 1.91
CA CYS A 95 -12.96 -0.42 1.59
C CYS A 95 -12.99 -1.43 2.75
N THR A 96 -12.96 -0.96 3.99
CA THR A 96 -12.97 -1.81 5.19
C THR A 96 -14.29 -2.55 5.34
N THR A 97 -15.42 -1.90 4.99
CA THR A 97 -16.72 -2.59 4.86
C THR A 97 -16.74 -3.74 3.87
N ARG A 98 -15.73 -3.88 3.00
CA ARG A 98 -15.59 -4.99 2.03
C ARG A 98 -14.61 -6.08 2.49
N GLY A 99 -14.25 -6.10 3.78
CA GLY A 99 -13.41 -7.13 4.39
C GLY A 99 -11.89 -6.91 4.24
N LEU A 100 -11.47 -5.74 3.74
CA LEU A 100 -10.06 -5.36 3.67
C LEU A 100 -9.63 -4.64 4.94
N ARG A 101 -8.38 -4.84 5.37
CA ARG A 101 -7.75 -3.98 6.38
C ARG A 101 -6.75 -3.07 5.70
N LEU A 102 -7.14 -1.83 5.47
CA LEU A 102 -6.28 -0.80 4.89
C LEU A 102 -6.00 0.26 5.94
N ARG A 103 -4.77 0.76 5.96
CA ARG A 103 -4.35 1.80 6.90
C ARG A 103 -3.54 2.86 6.18
N ARG A 104 -3.84 4.12 6.45
CA ARG A 104 -3.00 5.25 6.06
C ARG A 104 -1.71 5.26 6.90
N LEU A 105 -0.58 5.33 6.23
CA LEU A 105 0.74 5.41 6.86
C LEU A 105 1.22 6.85 6.97
N SER A 106 1.06 7.62 5.89
CA SER A 106 1.59 8.98 5.77
C SER A 106 0.70 9.81 4.84
N ALA A 107 0.85 11.13 4.89
CA ALA A 107 0.32 12.03 3.89
C ALA A 107 1.30 13.21 3.72
N VAL A 108 1.70 13.51 2.48
CA VAL A 108 2.69 14.55 2.19
C VAL A 108 2.30 15.38 0.96
N PRO A 109 2.63 16.68 0.92
CA PRO A 109 2.54 17.46 -0.31
C PRO A 109 3.51 16.89 -1.37
N LEU A 110 3.07 16.80 -2.64
CA LEU A 110 3.94 16.32 -3.72
C LEU A 110 5.19 17.19 -3.91
N THR A 111 5.06 18.51 -3.70
CA THR A 111 6.18 19.44 -3.78
C THR A 111 7.27 19.09 -2.77
N LEU A 112 6.89 18.76 -1.53
CA LEU A 112 7.83 18.38 -0.49
C LEU A 112 8.56 17.08 -0.84
N LEU A 113 7.85 16.08 -1.39
CA LEU A 113 8.48 14.83 -1.81
C LEU A 113 9.51 15.06 -2.92
N VAL A 114 9.17 15.88 -3.91
CA VAL A 114 10.09 16.21 -5.02
C VAL A 114 11.32 16.96 -4.50
N GLU A 115 11.14 17.90 -3.57
CA GLU A 115 12.25 18.62 -2.94
C GLU A 115 13.18 17.66 -2.16
N LEU A 116 12.62 16.74 -1.39
CA LEU A 116 13.40 15.74 -0.64
C LEU A 116 14.19 14.82 -1.57
N LEU A 117 13.56 14.32 -2.64
CA LEU A 117 14.23 13.46 -3.62
C LEU A 117 15.34 14.21 -4.37
N ALA A 118 15.19 15.51 -4.59
CA ALA A 118 16.23 16.34 -5.21
C ALA A 118 17.45 16.57 -4.31
N LEU A 119 17.31 16.40 -3.00
CA LEU A 119 18.41 16.51 -2.03
C LEU A 119 19.18 15.19 -1.84
N GLU A 120 18.63 14.06 -2.30
CA GLU A 120 19.27 12.74 -2.24
C GLU A 120 20.14 12.42 -3.47
N GLY A 121 20.19 13.31 -4.46
CA GLY A 121 21.00 13.21 -5.68
C GLY A 121 22.28 14.03 -5.65
#